data_AF-A0A3D4Q0I8-F1
#
_entry.id   AF-A0A3D4Q0I8-F1
#
_cell.length_a   1.000
_cell.length_b   1.000
_cell.length_c   1.000
_cell.angle_alpha   90.00
_cell.angle_beta   90.00
_cell.angle_gamma   90.00
#
_symmetry.space_group_name_H-M   'P 1'
#
loop_
_entity.id
_entity.type
_entity.pdbx_description
1 polymer ?
#
loop_
_entity_poly.entity_id
_entity_poly.type
_entity_poly.pdbx_seq_one_letter_code
_entity_poly.pdbx_strand_id
1 'polypeptide(L)'
;MLQYFIMFSTFISIYFLYKIWRSHDHAFFKVLLSIVVLVPFVGPIFYLISSDNKPRSRDNLNADGDLFGRGRYTEWWGSEKIRMAKKIKVLEEKAEEDNKSQ
;
A
#
# COMPACT_ATOMS: atom_id res chain seq x y z
N MET A 1 -1.64 -1.36 -17.12
CA MET A 1 -0.25 -1.78 -17.44
C MET A 1 0.13 -3.08 -16.71
N LEU A 2 0.23 -3.09 -15.37
CA LEU A 2 0.62 -4.28 -14.60
C LEU A 2 -0.29 -5.51 -14.84
N GLN A 3 -1.61 -5.30 -14.92
CA GLN A 3 -2.58 -6.38 -15.16
C GLN A 3 -2.37 -7.09 -16.50
N TYR A 4 -2.02 -6.36 -17.57
CA TYR A 4 -1.76 -6.95 -18.88
C TYR A 4 -0.51 -7.83 -18.88
N PHE A 5 0.54 -7.41 -18.15
CA PHE A 5 1.74 -8.23 -17.95
C PHE A 5 1.42 -9.53 -17.22
N ILE A 6 0.61 -9.46 -16.17
CA ILE A 6 0.17 -10.63 -15.41
C ILE A 6 -0.61 -11.58 -16.33
N MET A 7 -1.60 -11.08 -17.08
CA MET A 7 -2.35 -11.91 -18.03
C MET A 7 -1.46 -12.55 -19.09
N PHE A 8 -0.55 -11.78 -19.69
CA PHE A 8 0.37 -12.28 -20.71
C PHE A 8 1.29 -13.37 -20.17
N SER A 9 1.90 -13.17 -19.00
CA SER A 9 2.75 -14.18 -18.34
C SER A 9 2.00 -15.46 -17.98
N THR A 10 0.71 -15.33 -17.63
CA THR A 10 -0.18 -16.46 -17.33
C THR A 10 -0.47 -17.26 -18.59
N PHE A 11 -0.83 -16.60 -19.70
CA PHE A 11 -1.07 -17.25 -20.99
C PHE A 11 0.16 -18.01 -21.50
N ILE A 12 1.34 -17.40 -21.39
CA ILE A 12 2.60 -18.03 -21.78
C ILE A 12 2.88 -19.27 -20.94
N SER A 13 2.68 -19.18 -19.62
CA SER A 13 2.87 -20.33 -18.72
C SER A 13 1.96 -21.50 -19.09
N ILE A 14 0.67 -21.23 -19.35
CA ILE A 14 -0.29 -22.27 -19.76
C ILE A 14 0.13 -22.92 -21.09
N TYR A 15 0.57 -22.11 -22.06
CA TYR A 15 1.06 -22.60 -23.34
C TYR A 15 2.29 -23.52 -23.19
N PHE A 16 3.26 -23.11 -22.37
CA PHE A 16 4.43 -23.94 -22.10
C PHE A 16 4.06 -25.23 -21.36
N LEU A 17 3.15 -25.16 -20.39
CA LEU A 17 2.65 -26.34 -19.68
C LEU A 17 2.04 -27.35 -20.66
N TYR A 18 1.18 -26.89 -21.57
CA TYR A 18 0.58 -27.74 -22.61
C TYR A 18 1.66 -28.36 -23.52
N LYS A 19 2.65 -27.56 -23.94
CA LYS A 19 3.75 -28.03 -24.79
C LYS A 19 4.61 -29.09 -24.09
N ILE A 20 4.95 -28.88 -22.82
CA ILE A 20 5.73 -29.83 -22.01
C ILE A 20 4.98 -31.15 -21.85
N TRP A 21 3.67 -31.09 -21.62
CA TRP A 21 2.85 -32.28 -21.48
C TRP A 21 2.79 -33.12 -22.76
N ARG A 22 2.66 -32.45 -23.91
CA ARG A 22 2.63 -33.08 -25.24
C ARG A 22 4.01 -33.53 -25.75
N SER A 23 5.10 -33.01 -25.19
CA SER A 23 6.45 -33.44 -25.54
C SER A 23 6.71 -34.89 -25.14
N HIS A 24 7.51 -35.64 -25.89
CA HIS A 24 7.91 -37.02 -25.58
C HIS A 24 9.16 -37.09 -24.68
N ASP A 25 9.50 -36.00 -23.99
CA ASP A 25 10.65 -35.93 -23.09
C ASP A 25 10.48 -36.81 -21.84
N HIS A 26 11.61 -37.18 -21.23
CA HIS A 26 11.64 -37.93 -19.98
C HIS A 26 10.79 -37.27 -18.88
N ALA A 27 10.04 -38.09 -18.15
CA ALA A 27 9.10 -37.64 -17.11
C ALA A 27 9.76 -36.72 -16.06
N PHE A 28 11.04 -36.96 -15.73
CA PHE A 28 11.81 -36.11 -14.81
C PHE A 28 11.89 -34.65 -15.28
N PHE A 29 12.21 -34.41 -16.56
CA PHE A 29 12.29 -33.06 -17.10
C PHE A 29 10.93 -32.38 -17.15
N LYS A 30 9.85 -33.13 -17.43
CA LYS A 30 8.49 -32.59 -17.38
C LYS A 30 8.13 -32.07 -16.00
N VAL A 31 8.47 -32.81 -14.95
CA VAL A 31 8.21 -32.40 -13.56
C VAL A 31 9.01 -31.15 -13.22
N LEU A 32 10.31 -31.13 -13.53
CA LEU A 32 11.19 -29.99 -13.23
C LEU A 32 10.72 -28.71 -13.94
N LEU A 33 10.41 -28.79 -15.23
CA LEU A 33 9.91 -27.66 -16.02
C LEU A 33 8.53 -27.18 -15.53
N SER A 34 7.66 -28.10 -15.11
CA SER A 34 6.33 -27.73 -14.58
C SER A 34 6.46 -26.87 -13.31
N ILE A 35 7.43 -27.17 -12.43
CA ILE A 35 7.70 -26.36 -11.24
C ILE A 35 8.10 -24.93 -11.62
N VAL A 36 8.98 -24.78 -12.61
CA VAL A 36 9.43 -23.44 -13.08
C VAL A 36 8.28 -22.67 -13.72
N VAL A 37 7.44 -23.33 -14.51
CA VAL A 37 6.25 -22.73 -15.15
C VAL A 37 5.19 -22.31 -14.12
N LEU A 38 5.18 -22.91 -12.93
CA LEU A 38 4.23 -22.59 -11.87
C LEU A 38 4.66 -21.42 -10.96
N VAL A 39 5.90 -20.93 -11.06
CA VAL A 39 6.42 -19.77 -10.30
C VAL A 39 5.48 -18.55 -10.28
N PRO A 40 4.89 -18.09 -11.41
CA PRO A 40 3.99 -16.94 -11.38
C PRO A 40 2.71 -17.15 -10.57
N PHE A 41 2.33 -18.39 -10.27
CA PHE A 41 1.16 -18.72 -9.45
C PHE A 41 1.48 -18.82 -7.96
N VAL A 42 2.75 -19.07 -7.59
CA VAL A 42 3.17 -19.21 -6.18
C VAL A 42 2.85 -17.95 -5.39
N GLY A 43 3.18 -16.77 -5.93
CA GLY A 43 2.92 -15.48 -5.28
C GLY A 43 1.43 -15.26 -4.98
N PRO A 44 0.53 -15.32 -5.98
CA PRO A 44 -0.91 -15.20 -5.78
C PRO A 44 -1.50 -16.24 -4.81
N ILE A 45 -1.09 -17.50 -4.92
CA ILE A 45 -1.55 -18.57 -4.02
C ILE A 45 -1.12 -18.27 -2.58
N PHE A 46 0.15 -17.90 -2.38
CA PHE A 46 0.69 -17.58 -1.06
C PHE A 46 0.04 -16.33 -0.46
N TYR A 47 -0.26 -15.33 -1.30
CA TYR A 47 -1.05 -14.17 -0.90
C TYR A 47 -2.44 -14.57 -0.42
N LEU A 48 -3.16 -15.43 -1.16
CA LEU A 48 -4.49 -15.89 -0.76
C LEU A 48 -4.49 -16.70 0.55
N ILE A 49 -3.43 -17.50 0.80
CA ILE A 49 -3.31 -18.29 2.03
C ILE A 49 -2.91 -17.42 3.22
N SER A 50 -2.01 -16.46 3.02
CA SER A 50 -1.42 -15.66 4.11
C SER A 50 -2.17 -14.36 4.39
N SER A 51 -3.04 -13.94 3.47
CA SER A 51 -3.91 -12.78 3.66
C SER A 51 -5.05 -13.19 4.57
N ASP A 52 -4.95 -12.88 5.87
CA ASP A 52 -6.14 -12.59 6.67
C ASP A 52 -6.94 -11.59 5.83
N ASN A 53 -8.10 -11.97 5.28
CA ASN A 53 -8.94 -11.20 4.33
C ASN A 53 -9.34 -9.78 4.80
N LYS A 54 -8.77 -9.30 5.91
CA LYS A 54 -8.72 -7.91 6.29
C LYS A 54 -7.87 -7.16 5.25
N PRO A 55 -8.44 -6.19 4.52
CA PRO A 55 -7.63 -5.28 3.76
C PRO A 55 -6.64 -4.66 4.74
N ARG A 56 -5.33 -4.95 4.59
CA ARG A 56 -4.34 -4.02 5.11
C ARG A 56 -4.72 -2.71 4.48
N SER A 57 -5.08 -1.72 5.30
CA SER A 57 -5.14 -0.34 4.86
C SER A 57 -3.77 -0.04 4.26
N ARG A 58 -3.63 -0.27 2.95
CA ARG A 58 -2.83 0.62 2.12
C ARG A 58 -3.25 1.99 2.56
N ASP A 59 -2.28 2.84 2.80
CA ASP A 59 -2.47 4.27 3.02
C ASP A 59 -3.53 4.76 2.03
N ASN A 60 -4.77 4.76 2.47
CA ASN A 60 -5.94 4.96 1.64
C ASN A 60 -6.05 6.47 1.61
N LEU A 61 -5.29 7.09 0.70
CA LEU A 61 -5.44 8.49 0.36
C LEU A 61 -6.87 8.83 -0.14
N ASN A 62 -7.72 7.81 -0.38
CA ASN A 62 -9.10 7.95 -0.84
C ASN A 62 -10.07 6.97 -0.13
N ALA A 63 -9.93 6.74 1.18
CA ALA A 63 -11.02 6.10 1.92
C ALA A 63 -12.19 7.08 2.06
N ASP A 64 -13.39 6.62 1.70
CA ASP A 64 -14.67 7.35 1.71
C ASP A 64 -14.76 8.38 2.84
N GLY A 65 -15.02 9.63 2.46
CA GLY A 65 -15.05 10.79 3.35
C GLY A 65 -16.16 10.77 4.42
N ASP A 66 -16.98 9.72 4.46
CA ASP A 66 -18.13 9.59 5.37
C ASP A 66 -17.87 8.68 6.57
N LEU A 67 -16.89 7.76 6.50
CA LEU A 67 -16.61 6.79 7.58
C LEU A 67 -15.44 7.20 8.50
N PHE A 68 -14.60 8.13 8.08
CA PHE A 68 -13.52 8.70 8.89
C PHE A 68 -13.61 10.22 8.86
N GLY A 69 -14.43 10.77 9.76
CA GLY A 69 -14.51 12.21 10.03
C GLY A 69 -13.12 12.83 10.16
N ARG A 70 -12.93 13.99 9.51
CA ARG A 70 -11.75 14.88 9.53
C ARG A 70 -10.60 14.32 10.36
N GLY A 71 -9.75 13.52 9.71
CA GLY A 71 -8.73 12.70 10.37
C GLY A 71 -7.97 13.47 11.44
N ARG A 72 -7.65 12.78 12.55
CA ARG A 72 -6.98 13.27 13.79
C ARG A 72 -5.95 14.39 13.61
N TYR A 73 -5.25 14.44 12.47
CA TYR A 73 -4.36 15.53 12.10
C TYR A 73 -5.06 16.90 12.00
N THR A 74 -6.24 16.99 11.38
CA THR A 74 -6.98 18.26 11.22
C THR A 74 -7.50 18.78 12.56
N GLU A 75 -7.98 17.89 13.43
CA GLU A 75 -8.41 18.24 14.79
C GLU A 75 -7.22 18.68 15.65
N TRP A 76 -6.13 17.92 15.62
CA TRP A 76 -4.88 18.28 16.27
C TRP A 76 -4.37 19.64 15.80
N TRP A 77 -4.32 19.87 14.49
CA TRP A 77 -3.86 21.12 13.89
C TRP A 77 -4.76 22.30 14.27
N GLY A 78 -6.08 22.10 14.31
CA GLY A 78 -7.04 23.12 14.78
C GLY A 78 -6.77 23.53 16.22
N SER A 79 -6.56 22.56 17.12
CA SER A 79 -6.26 22.82 18.53
C SER A 79 -4.90 23.50 18.73
N GLU A 80 -3.90 23.07 17.96
CA GLU A 80 -2.53 23.55 18.07
C GLU A 80 -2.39 24.99 17.54
N LYS A 81 -3.13 25.33 16.48
CA LYS A 81 -3.21 26.70 15.95
C LYS A 81 -3.71 27.70 17.00
N ILE A 82 -4.75 27.33 17.76
CA ILE A 82 -5.29 28.18 18.83
C ILE A 82 -4.25 28.35 19.95
N ARG A 83 -3.54 27.27 20.30
CA ARG A 83 -2.49 27.30 21.31
C ARG A 83 -1.35 28.24 20.92
N MET A 84 -0.91 28.19 19.66
CA MET A 84 0.15 29.06 19.15
C MET A 84 -0.28 30.53 19.13
N ALA A 85 -1.51 30.83 18.67
CA ALA A 85 -2.02 32.20 18.64
C ALA A 85 -2.04 32.86 20.04
N LYS A 86 -2.42 32.10 21.08
CA LYS A 86 -2.36 32.59 22.46
C LYS A 86 -0.94 32.91 22.92
N LYS A 87 0.03 32.05 22.57
CA LYS A 87 1.44 32.28 22.91
C LYS A 87 1.99 33.54 22.23
N ILE A 88 1.65 33.74 20.96
CA ILE A 88 2.07 34.93 20.20
C ILE A 88 1.56 36.19 20.90
N LYS A 89 0.27 36.24 21.26
CA LYS A 89 -0.32 37.39 21.96
C LYS A 89 0.37 37.72 23.29
N VAL A 90 0.68 36.70 24.09
CA VAL A 90 1.39 36.89 25.37
C VAL A 90 2.81 37.43 25.15
N LEU A 91 3.49 36.98 24.09
CA LEU A 91 4.83 37.46 23.76
C LEU A 91 4.80 38.90 23.22
N GLU A 92 3.78 39.26 22.43
CA GLU A 92 3.56 40.62 21.95
C GLU A 92 3.27 41.58 23.11
N GLU A 93 2.39 41.19 24.04
CA GLU A 93 2.09 41.98 25.24
C GLU A 93 3.33 42.22 26.10
N LYS A 94 4.15 41.18 26.33
CA LYS A 94 5.43 41.32 27.03
C LYS A 94 6.42 42.22 26.30
N ALA A 95 6.53 42.07 24.99
CA ALA A 95 7.40 42.90 24.18
C ALA A 95 6.99 44.38 24.21
N GLU A 96 5.68 44.68 24.26
CA GLU A 96 5.18 46.04 24.44
C GLU A 96 5.42 46.61 25.85
N GLU A 97 5.30 45.79 26.89
CA GLU A 97 5.59 46.17 28.28
C GLU A 97 7.09 46.48 28.48
N ASP A 98 7.96 45.64 27.92
CA ASP A 98 9.42 45.82 27.98
C ASP A 98 9.85 47.09 27.23
N ASN A 99 9.21 47.41 26.09
CA ASN A 99 9.51 48.59 25.29
C ASN A 99 8.96 49.90 25.90
N LYS A 100 7.90 49.82 26.72
CA LYS A 100 7.38 50.97 27.50
C LYS A 100 8.16 51.23 28.80
N SER A 101 8.97 50.26 29.23
CA SER A 101 9.78 50.33 30.47
C SER A 101 11.22 50.82 30.24
N GLN A 102 11.61 51.04 28.98
CA GLN A 102 12.84 51.74 28.57
C GLN A 102 12.57 53.22 28.27
#